data_AF-A0A1G9C7E1-F1
#
_entry.id   AF-A0A1G9C7E1-F1
#
_cell.length_a   1.000
_cell.length_b   1.000
_cell.length_c   1.000
_cell.angle_alpha   90.00
_cell.angle_beta   90.00
_cell.angle_gamma   90.00
#
_symmetry.space_group_name_H-M   'P 1'
#
loop_
_entity.id
_entity.type
_entity.pdbx_description
1 polymer ?
#
loop_
_entity_poly.entity_id
_entity_poly.type
_entity_poly.pdbx_seq_one_letter_code
_entity_poly.pdbx_strand_id
1 'polypeptide(L)'
;MNENTPEPPAEQPQPGAPAEPVPAETVPDETDVKLVELEDRWLRAVADLDNLRKRIAREAERTRAEERDRVASEWLPVVDNLELALSHAPDAADPVLDGVRAVRDQAVAVLTGLGYPRHDETGVPFDPARHDAVMTVELADADPGTVVEVLRPGYGDGERQLRPATVAVAKKVE
;
A
#
# COMPACT_ATOMS: atom_id res chain seq x y z
N MET A 1 -43.44 -82.40 56.40
CA MET A 1 -44.28 -82.57 55.19
C MET A 1 -43.64 -81.72 54.11
N ASN A 2 -43.39 -82.35 52.96
CA ASN A 2 -42.75 -81.77 51.78
C ASN A 2 -43.63 -80.71 51.11
N GLU A 3 -42.98 -79.80 50.37
CA GLU A 3 -43.37 -79.18 49.08
C GLU A 3 -42.29 -78.12 48.79
N ASN A 4 -41.18 -78.39 48.09
CA ASN A 4 -40.99 -78.59 46.64
C ASN A 4 -41.84 -77.69 45.73
N THR A 5 -41.23 -76.64 45.18
CA THR A 5 -41.68 -75.87 44.01
C THR A 5 -40.45 -75.20 43.35
N PRO A 6 -40.38 -75.13 42.01
CA PRO A 6 -39.13 -75.31 41.25
C PRO A 6 -38.47 -74.01 40.74
N GLU A 7 -37.17 -74.15 40.46
CA GLU A 7 -36.26 -73.17 39.84
C GLU A 7 -36.53 -73.04 38.31
N PRO A 8 -36.45 -71.83 37.72
CA PRO A 8 -36.67 -71.62 36.28
C PRO A 8 -35.48 -72.11 35.43
N PRO A 9 -35.68 -72.43 34.14
CA PRO A 9 -34.71 -73.18 33.35
C PRO A 9 -33.53 -72.33 32.89
N ALA A 10 -32.35 -72.96 32.91
CA ALA A 10 -31.11 -72.45 32.35
C ALA A 10 -31.22 -72.24 30.82
N GLU A 11 -30.98 -71.01 30.39
CA GLU A 11 -30.91 -70.62 28.98
C GLU A 11 -29.55 -71.02 28.41
N GLN A 12 -29.55 -71.94 27.44
CA GLN A 12 -28.34 -72.43 26.78
C GLN A 12 -27.84 -71.40 25.76
N PRO A 13 -26.51 -71.23 25.59
CA PRO A 13 -25.94 -70.31 24.62
C PRO A 13 -26.10 -70.84 23.19
N GLN A 14 -26.66 -70.03 22.30
CA GLN A 14 -26.76 -70.33 20.87
C GLN A 14 -25.39 -70.26 20.17
N PRO A 15 -25.01 -71.24 19.34
CA PRO A 15 -23.79 -71.19 18.54
C PRO A 15 -24.05 -70.58 17.16
N GLY A 16 -23.16 -69.69 16.72
CA GLY A 16 -22.96 -69.41 15.29
C GLY A 16 -23.61 -68.15 14.73
N ALA A 17 -23.03 -66.98 15.01
CA ALA A 17 -23.02 -65.87 14.06
C ALA A 17 -21.61 -65.81 13.44
N PRO A 18 -21.44 -65.76 12.11
CA PRO A 18 -20.13 -65.53 11.51
C PRO A 18 -19.66 -64.14 11.93
N ALA A 19 -18.53 -64.05 12.61
CA ALA A 19 -17.85 -62.77 12.80
C ALA A 19 -17.48 -62.25 11.41
N GLU A 20 -18.04 -61.10 11.03
CA GLU A 20 -17.57 -60.35 9.86
C GLU A 20 -16.06 -60.14 10.00
N PRO A 21 -15.26 -60.36 8.94
CA PRO A 21 -13.83 -60.13 9.03
C PRO A 21 -13.62 -58.65 9.28
N VAL A 22 -13.11 -58.33 10.47
CA VAL A 22 -12.54 -57.02 10.79
C VAL A 22 -11.53 -56.72 9.68
N PRO A 23 -11.63 -55.59 8.96
CA PRO A 23 -10.65 -55.28 7.93
C PRO A 23 -9.29 -55.24 8.61
N ALA A 24 -8.39 -56.13 8.19
CA ALA A 24 -7.01 -56.09 8.64
C ALA A 24 -6.49 -54.68 8.36
N GLU A 25 -6.09 -53.96 9.41
CA GLU A 25 -5.30 -52.74 9.25
C GLU A 25 -4.07 -53.12 8.43
N THR A 26 -4.11 -52.79 7.15
CA THR A 26 -2.98 -52.99 6.25
C THR A 26 -1.87 -52.08 6.76
N VAL A 27 -0.85 -52.68 7.37
CA VAL A 27 0.38 -52.00 7.73
C VAL A 27 0.87 -51.31 6.45
N PRO A 28 1.00 -49.98 6.42
CA PRO A 28 1.36 -49.26 5.21
C PRO A 28 2.70 -49.79 4.69
N ASP A 29 2.74 -50.13 3.41
CA ASP A 29 3.98 -50.59 2.77
C ASP A 29 4.99 -49.44 2.74
N GLU A 30 6.29 -49.73 2.62
CA GLU A 30 7.32 -48.68 2.49
C GLU A 30 7.00 -47.72 1.33
N THR A 31 6.30 -48.22 0.31
CA THR A 31 5.82 -47.45 -0.82
C THR A 31 4.80 -46.38 -0.42
N ASP A 32 3.85 -46.72 0.46
CA ASP A 32 2.80 -45.80 0.92
C ASP A 32 3.39 -44.67 1.76
N VAL A 33 4.37 -45.00 2.62
CA VAL A 33 5.10 -43.99 3.42
C VAL A 33 5.86 -43.03 2.51
N LYS A 34 6.58 -43.54 1.50
CA LYS A 34 7.30 -42.72 0.51
C LYS A 34 6.34 -41.85 -0.32
N LEU A 35 5.14 -42.33 -0.61
CA LEU A 35 4.12 -41.59 -1.35
C LEU A 35 3.62 -40.38 -0.55
N VAL A 36 3.27 -40.58 0.73
CA VAL A 36 2.84 -39.50 1.63
C VAL A 36 3.96 -38.46 1.81
N GLU A 37 5.22 -38.87 1.96
CA GLU A 37 6.36 -37.95 2.04
C GLU A 37 6.59 -37.16 0.73
N LEU A 38 6.34 -37.77 -0.42
CA LEU A 38 6.40 -37.09 -1.72
C LEU A 38 5.27 -36.08 -1.89
N GLU A 39 4.04 -36.46 -1.50
CA GLU A 39 2.87 -35.59 -1.53
C GLU A 39 3.05 -34.38 -0.60
N ASP A 40 3.53 -34.58 0.63
CA ASP A 40 3.82 -33.48 1.57
C ASP A 40 4.91 -32.54 1.02
N ARG A 41 6.00 -33.09 0.48
CA ARG A 41 7.05 -32.29 -0.17
C ARG A 41 6.52 -31.52 -1.37
N TRP A 42 5.65 -32.14 -2.17
CA TRP A 42 5.04 -31.50 -3.33
C TRP A 42 4.08 -30.38 -2.92
N LEU A 43 3.20 -30.62 -1.95
CA LEU A 43 2.29 -29.60 -1.39
C LEU A 43 3.06 -28.41 -0.83
N ARG A 44 4.15 -28.67 -0.08
CA ARG A 44 5.05 -27.62 0.44
C ARG A 44 5.70 -26.83 -0.70
N ALA A 45 6.23 -27.51 -1.72
CA ALA A 45 6.83 -26.85 -2.87
C ALA A 45 5.84 -25.98 -3.66
N VAL A 46 4.58 -26.45 -3.80
CA VAL A 46 3.51 -25.67 -4.42
C VAL A 46 3.18 -24.42 -3.59
N ALA A 47 3.11 -24.55 -2.26
CA ALA A 47 2.89 -23.42 -1.36
C ALA A 47 4.04 -22.41 -1.42
N ASP A 48 5.29 -22.87 -1.43
CA ASP A 48 6.47 -22.02 -1.56
C ASP A 48 6.48 -21.25 -2.89
N LEU A 49 6.08 -21.91 -3.98
CA LEU A 49 5.94 -21.27 -5.29
C LEU A 49 4.86 -20.18 -5.29
N ASP A 50 3.71 -20.44 -4.67
CA ASP A 50 2.63 -19.44 -4.57
C ASP A 50 3.06 -18.23 -3.72
N ASN A 51 3.73 -18.48 -2.59
CA ASN A 51 4.31 -17.43 -1.76
C ASN A 51 5.36 -16.61 -2.51
N LEU A 52 6.24 -17.26 -3.27
CA LEU A 52 7.24 -16.61 -4.11
C LEU A 52 6.59 -15.73 -5.18
N ARG A 53 5.57 -16.24 -5.89
CA ARG A 53 4.83 -15.46 -6.91
C ARG A 53 4.20 -14.22 -6.30
N LYS A 54 3.52 -14.35 -5.16
CA LYS A 54 2.93 -13.22 -4.42
C LYS A 54 3.98 -12.21 -3.98
N ARG A 55 5.16 -12.67 -3.53
CA ARG A 55 6.27 -11.80 -3.13
C ARG A 55 6.82 -11.03 -4.32
N ILE A 56 7.13 -11.70 -5.42
CA ILE A 56 7.65 -11.07 -6.65
C ILE A 56 6.67 -10.03 -7.19
N ALA A 57 5.36 -10.31 -7.17
CA ALA A 57 4.35 -9.34 -7.61
C ALA A 57 4.36 -8.07 -6.75
N ARG A 58 4.46 -8.20 -5.42
CA ARG A 58 4.57 -7.05 -4.51
C ARG A 58 5.88 -6.28 -4.68
N GLU A 59 7.00 -6.98 -4.84
CA GLU A 59 8.30 -6.35 -5.09
C GLU A 59 8.30 -5.58 -6.41
N ALA A 60 7.74 -6.15 -7.48
CA ALA A 60 7.62 -5.48 -8.76
C ALA A 60 6.78 -4.20 -8.67
N GLU A 61 5.66 -4.22 -7.94
CA GLU A 61 4.83 -3.04 -7.76
C GLU A 61 5.53 -1.97 -6.91
N ARG A 62 6.23 -2.38 -5.85
CA ARG A 62 7.05 -1.47 -5.04
C ARG A 62 8.13 -0.80 -5.88
N THR A 63 8.88 -1.57 -6.67
CA THR A 63 9.93 -1.01 -7.54
C THR A 63 9.35 -0.06 -8.58
N ARG A 64 8.18 -0.35 -9.16
CA ARG A 64 7.50 0.57 -10.09
C ARG A 64 7.11 1.88 -9.41
N ALA A 65 6.59 1.82 -8.18
CA ALA A 65 6.24 2.99 -7.41
C ALA A 65 7.49 3.84 -7.10
N GLU A 66 8.56 3.21 -6.61
CA GLU A 66 9.83 3.87 -6.28
C GLU A 66 10.48 4.55 -7.50
N GLU A 67 10.52 3.86 -8.64
CA GLU A 67 11.05 4.44 -9.88
C GLU A 67 10.16 5.58 -10.41
N ARG A 68 8.84 5.49 -10.24
CA ARG A 68 7.93 6.60 -10.58
C ARG A 68 8.19 7.81 -9.67
N ASP A 69 8.32 7.61 -8.35
CA ASP A 69 8.62 8.68 -7.39
C ASP A 69 9.97 9.34 -7.72
N ARG A 70 10.98 8.54 -8.07
CA ARG A 70 12.30 9.02 -8.49
C ARG A 70 12.24 9.87 -9.75
N VAL A 71 11.63 9.35 -10.83
CA VAL A 71 11.54 10.06 -12.12
C VAL A 71 10.71 11.33 -11.97
N ALA A 72 9.61 11.28 -11.21
CA ALA A 72 8.79 12.46 -10.93
C ALA A 72 9.56 13.51 -10.11
N SER A 73 10.39 13.09 -9.15
CA SER A 73 11.26 14.00 -8.40
C SER A 73 12.32 14.67 -9.28
N GLU A 74 12.94 13.92 -10.19
CA GLU A 74 13.91 14.47 -11.16
C GLU A 74 13.25 15.40 -12.19
N TRP A 75 11.93 15.30 -12.39
CA TRP A 75 11.16 16.20 -13.25
C TRP A 75 10.83 17.55 -12.59
N LEU A 76 10.73 17.62 -11.26
CA LEU A 76 10.38 18.85 -10.54
C LEU A 76 11.26 20.07 -10.90
N PRO A 77 12.61 19.96 -11.00
CA PRO A 77 13.45 21.07 -11.42
C PRO A 77 13.12 21.64 -12.80
N VAL A 78 12.57 20.82 -13.71
CA VAL A 78 12.12 21.29 -15.03
C VAL A 78 10.93 22.22 -14.87
N VAL A 79 9.95 21.82 -14.04
CA VAL A 79 8.78 22.65 -13.73
C VAL A 79 9.22 23.93 -13.02
N ASP A 80 10.10 23.83 -12.02
CA ASP A 80 10.60 24.99 -11.27
C ASP A 80 11.31 26.00 -12.19
N ASN A 81 12.10 25.52 -13.15
CA ASN A 81 12.79 26.39 -14.12
C ASN A 81 11.82 27.06 -15.11
N LEU A 82 10.77 26.35 -15.53
CA LEU A 82 9.71 26.95 -16.36
C LEU A 82 8.99 28.06 -15.60
N GLU A 83 8.67 27.84 -14.33
CA GLU A 83 8.05 28.86 -13.47
C GLU A 83 8.99 30.05 -13.22
N LEU A 84 10.28 29.79 -12.98
CA LEU A 84 11.29 30.83 -12.83
C LEU A 84 11.43 31.67 -14.09
N ALA A 85 11.44 31.04 -15.26
CA ALA A 85 11.50 31.74 -16.54
C ALA A 85 10.26 32.63 -16.74
N LEU A 86 9.07 32.13 -16.39
CA LEU A 86 7.82 32.87 -16.48
C LEU A 86 7.75 34.02 -15.48
N SER A 87 8.34 33.90 -14.28
CA SER A 87 8.33 34.97 -13.27
C SER A 87 9.27 36.13 -13.60
N HIS A 88 10.30 35.90 -14.43
CA HIS A 88 11.23 36.93 -14.90
C HIS A 88 10.86 37.50 -16.27
N ALA A 89 9.83 36.93 -16.91
CA ALA A 89 9.39 37.39 -18.22
C ALA A 89 8.74 38.77 -18.11
N PRO A 90 8.96 39.68 -19.08
CA PRO A 90 8.26 40.95 -19.12
C PRO A 90 6.76 40.72 -19.30
N ASP A 91 5.93 41.56 -18.66
CA ASP A 91 4.49 41.61 -18.88
C ASP A 91 4.19 42.19 -20.28
N ALA A 92 4.38 41.35 -21.29
CA ALA A 92 4.06 41.62 -22.68
C ALA A 92 3.27 40.43 -23.25
N ALA A 93 2.31 40.73 -24.12
CA ALA A 93 1.65 39.71 -24.92
C ALA A 93 2.67 39.15 -25.94
N ASP A 94 3.37 38.10 -25.54
CA ASP A 94 4.35 37.38 -26.34
C ASP A 94 3.86 35.95 -26.58
N PRO A 95 3.56 35.56 -27.83
CA PRO A 95 3.14 34.19 -28.17
C PRO A 95 4.10 33.10 -27.69
N VAL A 96 5.39 33.43 -27.55
CA VAL A 96 6.39 32.50 -26.99
C VAL A 96 6.13 32.27 -25.51
N LEU A 97 5.84 33.31 -24.73
CA LEU A 97 5.53 33.18 -23.30
C LEU A 97 4.24 32.38 -23.08
N ASP A 98 3.24 32.56 -23.94
CA ASP A 98 2.01 31.76 -23.88
C ASP A 98 2.28 30.29 -24.19
N GLY A 99 3.16 30.00 -25.15
CA GLY A 99 3.63 28.63 -25.41
C GLY A 99 4.36 28.02 -24.20
N VAL A 100 5.22 28.78 -23.53
CA VAL A 100 5.92 28.33 -22.32
C VAL A 100 4.95 28.07 -21.17
N ARG A 101 3.93 28.93 -20.97
CA ARG A 101 2.85 28.70 -19.99
C ARG A 101 2.12 27.40 -20.27
N ALA A 102 1.75 27.14 -21.53
CA ALA A 102 1.09 25.90 -21.91
C ALA A 102 1.95 24.66 -21.64
N VAL A 103 3.27 24.74 -21.91
CA VAL A 103 4.22 23.64 -21.60
C VAL A 103 4.33 23.42 -20.08
N ARG A 104 4.39 24.51 -19.29
CA ARG A 104 4.38 24.44 -17.82
C ARG A 104 3.11 23.76 -17.31
N ASP A 105 1.95 24.17 -17.81
CA ASP A 105 0.65 23.60 -17.41
C ASP A 105 0.57 22.11 -17.77
N GLN A 106 1.05 21.73 -18.95
CA GLN A 106 1.14 20.33 -19.36
C GLN A 106 2.09 19.54 -18.46
N ALA A 107 3.25 20.10 -18.10
CA ALA A 107 4.21 19.45 -17.21
C ALA A 107 3.62 19.20 -15.81
N VAL A 108 2.85 20.15 -15.28
CA VAL A 108 2.12 20.02 -14.01
C VAL A 108 1.00 18.96 -14.13
N ALA A 109 0.27 18.95 -15.25
CA ALA A 109 -0.79 17.97 -15.50
C ALA A 109 -0.24 16.53 -15.56
N VAL A 110 0.96 16.33 -16.11
CA VAL A 110 1.64 15.03 -16.11
C VAL A 110 1.91 14.55 -14.68
N LEU A 111 2.46 15.41 -13.81
CA LEU A 111 2.70 15.06 -12.40
C LEU A 111 1.39 14.72 -11.68
N THR A 112 0.34 15.51 -11.90
CA THR A 112 -0.98 15.25 -11.33
C THR A 112 -1.54 13.90 -11.80
N GLY A 113 -1.43 13.58 -13.09
CA GLY A 113 -1.85 12.30 -13.65
C GLY A 113 -1.03 11.10 -13.15
N LEU A 114 0.22 11.31 -12.74
CA LEU A 114 1.06 10.29 -12.10
C LEU A 114 0.72 10.08 -10.62
N GLY A 115 -0.14 10.92 -10.03
CA GLY A 115 -0.57 10.86 -8.63
C GLY A 115 0.14 11.86 -7.71
N TYR A 116 0.73 12.92 -8.26
CA TYR A 116 1.42 13.96 -7.47
C TYR A 116 0.73 15.32 -7.70
N PRO A 117 -0.39 15.60 -7.01
CA PRO A 117 -1.06 16.88 -7.13
C PRO A 117 -0.16 18.02 -6.69
N ARG A 118 -0.34 19.19 -7.30
CA ARG A 118 0.34 20.43 -6.94
C ARG A 118 -0.32 21.08 -5.73
N HIS A 119 0.49 21.63 -4.84
CA HIS A 119 0.07 22.41 -3.67
C HIS A 119 0.69 23.81 -3.72
N ASP A 120 -0.14 24.81 -3.93
CA ASP A 120 0.25 26.23 -3.92
C ASP A 120 -0.83 27.13 -3.29
N GLU A 121 -1.65 26.58 -2.40
CA GLU A 121 -2.71 27.34 -1.73
C GLU A 121 -2.14 28.33 -0.70
N THR A 122 -2.65 29.57 -0.72
CA THR A 122 -2.43 30.57 0.33
C THR A 122 -3.70 30.76 1.17
N GLY A 123 -3.56 31.33 2.37
CA GLY A 123 -4.67 31.52 3.31
C GLY A 123 -5.10 30.24 4.02
N VAL A 124 -4.38 29.14 3.85
CA VAL A 124 -4.63 27.87 4.55
C VAL A 124 -3.79 27.75 5.81
N PRO A 125 -4.25 27.03 6.85
CA PRO A 125 -3.42 26.73 8.02
C PRO A 125 -2.15 25.99 7.62
N PHE A 126 -1.03 26.29 8.29
CA PHE A 126 0.21 25.55 8.11
C PHE A 126 0.05 24.09 8.51
N ASP A 127 0.55 23.18 7.68
CA ASP A 127 0.52 21.74 7.89
C ASP A 127 1.94 21.19 7.71
N PRO A 128 2.62 20.72 8.77
CA PRO A 128 3.98 20.18 8.69
C PRO A 128 4.14 19.00 7.72
N ALA A 129 3.07 18.28 7.37
CA ALA A 129 3.14 17.17 6.44
C ALA A 129 3.22 17.65 4.98
N ARG A 130 2.70 18.84 4.67
CA ARG A 130 2.58 19.38 3.30
C ARG A 130 3.39 20.64 3.08
N HIS A 131 3.77 21.34 4.14
CA HIS A 131 4.41 22.65 4.09
C HIS A 131 5.76 22.65 4.83
N ASP A 132 6.73 23.34 4.24
CA ASP A 132 8.03 23.65 4.82
C ASP A 132 8.13 25.18 5.00
N ALA A 133 7.97 25.64 6.25
CA ALA A 133 7.97 27.06 6.57
C ALA A 133 9.41 27.58 6.73
N VAL A 134 9.88 28.31 5.73
CA VAL A 134 11.25 28.88 5.73
C VAL A 134 11.31 30.34 6.15
N MET A 135 10.16 31.01 6.17
CA MET A 135 10.04 32.43 6.52
C MET A 135 8.80 32.68 7.39
N THR A 136 8.90 33.70 8.24
CA THR A 136 7.75 34.23 8.97
C THR A 136 7.54 35.69 8.58
N VAL A 137 6.29 36.08 8.39
CA VAL A 137 5.91 37.46 8.02
C VAL A 137 4.99 38.01 9.11
N GLU A 138 5.32 39.19 9.60
CA GLU A 138 4.48 39.94 10.53
C GLU A 138 3.32 40.58 9.77
N LEU A 139 2.11 40.05 9.96
CA LEU A 139 0.89 40.56 9.35
C LEU A 139 -0.16 40.80 10.43
N ALA A 140 -0.70 42.02 10.49
CA ALA A 140 -1.75 42.38 11.44
C ALA A 140 -3.10 41.71 11.13
N ASP A 141 -3.35 41.44 9.85
CA ASP A 141 -4.64 40.98 9.31
C ASP A 141 -4.70 39.47 9.01
N ALA A 142 -3.68 38.69 9.38
CA ALA A 142 -3.64 37.23 9.17
C ALA A 142 -3.53 36.46 10.49
N ASP A 143 -4.29 35.37 10.60
CA ASP A 143 -4.22 34.48 11.75
C ASP A 143 -2.82 33.85 11.88
N PRO A 144 -2.20 33.84 13.08
CA PRO A 144 -0.88 33.25 13.28
C PRO A 144 -0.83 31.79 12.84
N GLY A 145 0.23 31.41 12.11
CA GLY A 145 0.39 30.05 11.58
C GLY A 145 -0.35 29.79 10.26
N THR A 146 -0.88 30.83 9.61
CA THR A 146 -1.47 30.73 8.26
C THR A 146 -0.41 30.87 7.19
N VAL A 147 -0.49 30.08 6.12
CA VAL A 147 0.34 30.24 4.92
C VAL A 147 -0.04 31.54 4.22
N VAL A 148 0.87 32.51 4.20
CA VAL A 148 0.64 33.82 3.56
C VAL A 148 1.14 33.87 2.14
N GLU A 149 2.19 33.11 1.84
CA GLU A 149 2.81 33.06 0.52
C GLU A 149 3.42 31.68 0.29
N VAL A 150 3.26 31.17 -0.93
CA VAL A 150 3.96 29.96 -1.39
C VAL A 150 5.13 30.39 -2.26
N LEU A 151 6.34 30.24 -1.73
CA LEU A 151 7.59 30.58 -2.41
C LEU A 151 7.95 29.53 -3.46
N ARG A 152 7.60 28.27 -3.18
CA ARG A 152 7.80 27.15 -4.10
C ARG A 152 6.67 26.15 -3.95
N PRO A 153 5.96 25.77 -5.03
CA PRO A 153 4.89 24.78 -4.96
C PRO A 153 5.38 23.41 -4.47
N GLY A 154 4.53 22.78 -3.65
CA GLY A 154 4.66 21.39 -3.23
C GLY A 154 4.04 20.43 -4.23
N TYR A 155 4.46 19.18 -4.21
CA TYR A 155 3.91 18.12 -5.07
C TYR A 155 3.77 16.80 -4.31
N GLY A 156 2.62 16.16 -4.47
CA GLY A 156 2.27 14.90 -3.81
C GLY A 156 1.65 15.08 -2.42
N ASP A 157 1.17 13.97 -1.87
CA ASP A 157 0.48 13.88 -0.60
C ASP A 157 0.84 12.59 0.17
N GLY A 158 0.89 12.68 1.50
CA GLY A 158 1.01 11.52 2.39
C GLY A 158 2.16 10.57 2.03
N GLU A 159 1.84 9.31 1.72
CA GLU A 159 2.83 8.28 1.36
C GLU A 159 3.52 8.52 0.00
N ARG A 160 3.04 9.50 -0.79
CA ARG A 160 3.57 9.88 -2.10
C ARG A 160 3.98 11.35 -2.17
N GLN A 161 4.43 11.92 -1.06
CA GLN A 161 4.99 13.27 -1.05
C GLN A 161 6.32 13.28 -1.81
N LEU A 162 6.42 14.06 -2.90
CA LEU A 162 7.69 14.30 -3.59
C LEU A 162 8.47 15.43 -2.93
N ARG A 163 7.76 16.53 -2.63
CA ARG A 163 8.33 17.73 -2.02
C ARG A 163 7.23 18.54 -1.31
N PRO A 164 7.44 18.99 -0.07
CA PRO A 164 6.51 19.93 0.58
C PRO A 164 6.54 21.29 -0.09
N ALA A 165 5.46 22.06 0.01
CA ALA A 165 5.45 23.45 -0.46
C ALA A 165 6.31 24.31 0.46
N THR A 166 7.24 25.07 -0.11
CA THR A 166 8.04 26.03 0.66
C THR A 166 7.21 27.29 0.86
N VAL A 167 6.92 27.63 2.11
CA VAL A 167 5.95 28.67 2.44
C VAL A 167 6.52 29.72 3.40
N ALA A 168 5.93 30.90 3.35
CA ALA A 168 6.01 31.89 4.41
C ALA A 168 4.73 31.83 5.25
N VAL A 169 4.86 31.89 6.57
CA VAL A 169 3.73 31.84 7.50
C VAL A 169 3.55 33.13 8.29
N ALA A 170 2.31 33.48 8.59
CA ALA A 170 1.99 34.63 9.42
C ALA A 170 2.48 34.42 10.86
N LYS A 171 3.13 35.44 11.42
CA LYS A 171 3.44 35.56 12.84
C LYS A 171 2.67 36.75 13.41
N LYS A 172 2.20 36.61 14.65
CA LYS A 172 1.59 37.71 15.39
C LYS A 172 2.60 38.84 15.57
N VAL A 173 2.20 40.06 15.23
CA VAL A 173 2.93 41.29 15.57
C VAL A 173 2.86 41.47 17.09
N GLU A 174 4.02 41.57 17.76
CA GLU A 174 4.10 41.85 19.20
C GLU A 174 3.85 43.33 19.53
#